data_AF-A0A942MVL4-F1
#
_entry.id   AF-A0A942MVL4-F1
#
_cell.length_a   1.000
_cell.length_b   1.000
_cell.length_c   1.000
_cell.angle_alpha   90.00
_cell.angle_beta   90.00
_cell.angle_gamma   90.00
#
_symmetry.space_group_name_H-M   'P 1'
#
loop_
_entity.id
_entity.type
_entity.pdbx_description
1 polymer ?
#
loop_
_entity_poly.entity_id
_entity_poly.type
_entity_poly.pdbx_seq_one_letter_code
_entity_poly.pdbx_strand_id
1 'polypeptide(L)'
;MNTQFDKQTFENNFRVTYLIFFALAAGQLLILVIFLFLINGVEIPKDNPIDKIFTFIIPLVGLTSMFASKILYTQNILKVQQTDTITEKLMKYRSFKIIFWAILEGAALFSLVAFFLTANYLYVVVFIFVFGFFLFNRPSKEGFVIDMQITGPVKETILRV
;
A
#
# COMPACT_ATOMS: atom_id res chain seq x y z
N MET A 1 -23.44 -24.78 15.47
CA MET A 1 -22.73 -23.49 15.36
C MET A 1 -23.12 -22.90 14.01
N ASN A 2 -24.02 -21.91 14.00
CA ASN A 2 -24.63 -21.36 12.78
C ASN A 2 -23.57 -20.65 11.94
N THR A 3 -23.06 -21.33 10.91
CA THR A 3 -22.18 -20.77 9.87
C THR A 3 -22.99 -19.97 8.84
N GLN A 4 -23.90 -19.10 9.29
CA GLN A 4 -24.48 -18.11 8.41
C GLN A 4 -23.56 -16.90 8.36
N PHE A 5 -23.27 -16.44 7.15
CA PHE A 5 -22.51 -15.23 6.89
C PHE A 5 -23.17 -14.04 7.62
N ASP A 6 -22.49 -13.49 8.62
CA ASP A 6 -22.92 -12.27 9.28
C ASP A 6 -22.42 -11.05 8.49
N LYS A 7 -23.34 -10.47 7.73
CA LYS A 7 -23.12 -9.27 6.92
C LYS A 7 -22.60 -8.10 7.75
N GLN A 8 -23.12 -7.89 8.96
CA GLN A 8 -22.74 -6.72 9.76
C GLN A 8 -21.31 -6.85 10.27
N THR A 9 -20.93 -8.04 10.73
CA THR A 9 -19.55 -8.34 11.13
C THR A 9 -18.58 -8.22 9.94
N PHE A 10 -18.97 -8.68 8.75
CA PHE A 10 -18.14 -8.52 7.55
C PHE A 10 -17.87 -7.05 7.22
N GLU A 11 -18.91 -6.21 7.18
CA GLU A 11 -18.78 -4.78 6.87
C GLU A 11 -17.88 -4.05 7.86
N ASN A 12 -18.07 -4.31 9.16
CA ASN A 12 -17.24 -3.71 10.19
C ASN A 12 -15.76 -4.10 10.03
N ASN A 13 -15.47 -5.37 9.73
CA ASN A 13 -14.11 -5.82 9.50
C ASN A 13 -13.50 -5.27 8.21
N PHE A 14 -14.29 -5.13 7.15
CA PHE A 14 -13.82 -4.55 5.89
C PHE A 14 -13.53 -3.04 6.06
N ARG A 15 -14.32 -2.33 6.87
CA ARG A 15 -14.07 -0.94 7.22
C ARG A 15 -12.72 -0.74 7.92
N VAL A 16 -12.31 -1.68 8.77
CA VAL A 16 -10.96 -1.65 9.37
C VAL A 16 -9.87 -1.69 8.29
N THR A 17 -10.04 -2.50 7.24
CA THR A 17 -9.10 -2.55 6.11
C THR A 17 -8.99 -1.20 5.39
N TYR A 18 -10.11 -0.50 5.18
CA TYR A 18 -10.10 0.87 4.65
C TYR A 18 -9.40 1.86 5.60
N LEU A 19 -9.70 1.79 6.90
CA LEU A 19 -9.09 2.69 7.89
C LEU A 19 -7.56 2.57 7.87
N ILE A 20 -7.04 1.35 7.83
CA ILE A 20 -5.60 1.10 7.75
C ILE A 20 -5.03 1.71 6.47
N PHE A 21 -5.64 1.45 5.32
CA PHE A 21 -5.19 2.00 4.04
C PHE A 21 -5.09 3.53 4.06
N PHE A 22 -6.14 4.21 4.52
CA PHE A 22 -6.16 5.67 4.58
C PHE A 22 -5.22 6.24 5.65
N ALA A 23 -5.00 5.53 6.77
CA ALA A 23 -4.02 5.93 7.77
C ALA A 23 -2.59 5.90 7.20
N LEU A 24 -2.22 4.84 6.48
CA LEU A 24 -0.91 4.72 5.81
C LEU A 24 -0.74 5.79 4.73
N ALA A 25 -1.80 6.05 3.93
CA ALA A 25 -1.77 7.09 2.91
C ALA A 25 -1.60 8.50 3.51
N ALA A 26 -2.33 8.80 4.58
CA ALA A 26 -2.26 10.08 5.27
C ALA A 26 -0.88 10.30 5.91
N GLY A 27 -0.28 9.27 6.51
CA GLY A 27 1.06 9.36 7.10
C GLY A 27 2.13 9.77 6.09
N GLN A 28 2.10 9.19 4.89
CA GLN A 28 3.02 9.54 3.80
C GLN A 28 2.84 10.99 3.32
N LEU A 29 1.60 11.44 3.14
CA LEU A 29 1.31 12.83 2.76
C LEU A 29 1.73 13.83 3.82
N LEU A 30 1.49 13.51 5.10
CA LEU A 30 1.94 14.33 6.23
C LEU A 30 3.46 14.52 6.19
N ILE A 31 4.22 13.45 5.97
CA ILE A 31 5.68 13.50 5.88
C ILE A 31 6.14 14.35 4.69
N LEU A 32 5.51 14.21 3.51
CA LEU A 32 5.81 15.06 2.36
C LEU A 32 5.62 16.55 2.71
N VAL A 33 4.49 16.90 3.33
CA VAL A 33 4.21 18.28 3.73
C VAL A 33 5.26 18.79 4.71
N ILE A 34 5.58 18.02 5.75
CA ILE A 34 6.60 18.38 6.74
C ILE A 34 7.95 18.64 6.06
N PHE A 35 8.42 17.74 5.19
CA PHE A 35 9.70 17.91 4.52
C PHE A 35 9.73 19.10 3.56
N LEU A 36 8.64 19.36 2.83
CA LEU A 36 8.52 20.57 2.00
C LEU A 36 8.63 21.85 2.84
N PHE A 37 8.05 21.89 4.04
CA PHE A 37 8.19 23.04 4.93
C PHE A 37 9.61 23.19 5.47
N LEU A 38 10.25 22.11 5.90
CA LEU A 38 11.57 22.13 6.53
C LEU A 38 12.71 22.45 5.55
N ILE A 39 12.55 22.16 4.25
CA ILE A 39 13.61 22.40 3.26
C ILE A 39 13.69 23.85 2.78
N ASN A 40 12.62 24.64 2.99
CA ASN A 40 12.60 26.05 2.64
C ASN A 40 13.61 26.81 3.54
N GLY A 41 14.73 27.23 2.94
CA GLY A 41 15.80 27.97 3.64
C GLY A 41 17.10 27.19 3.84
N VAL A 42 17.18 25.94 3.37
CA VAL A 42 18.41 25.14 3.40
C VAL A 42 19.19 25.33 2.10
N GLU A 43 20.42 25.86 2.18
CA GLU A 43 21.36 25.85 1.06
C GLU A 43 22.05 24.49 0.98
N ILE A 44 21.73 23.69 -0.04
CA ILE A 44 22.37 22.38 -0.25
C ILE A 44 23.50 22.54 -1.27
N PRO A 45 24.72 22.05 -0.95
CA PRO A 45 25.85 22.09 -1.88
C PRO A 45 25.51 21.41 -3.21
N LYS A 46 25.83 22.08 -4.32
CA LYS A 46 25.62 21.55 -5.69
C LYS A 46 26.35 20.23 -5.98
N ASP A 47 27.36 19.88 -5.18
CA ASP A 47 28.15 18.65 -5.32
C ASP A 47 27.98 17.72 -4.12
N ASN A 48 26.73 17.39 -3.78
CA ASN A 48 26.45 16.45 -2.70
C ASN A 48 26.73 15.00 -3.17
N PRO A 49 27.74 14.29 -2.62
CA PRO A 49 28.07 12.94 -3.04
C PRO A 49 26.94 11.92 -2.79
N ILE A 50 26.06 12.19 -1.81
CA ILE A 50 24.90 11.34 -1.52
C ILE A 50 23.88 11.42 -2.66
N ASP A 51 23.65 12.61 -3.21
CA ASP A 51 22.70 12.84 -4.30
C ASP A 51 23.09 12.07 -5.58
N LYS A 52 24.39 11.98 -5.87
CA LYS A 52 24.90 11.20 -7.01
C LYS A 52 24.52 9.72 -6.93
N ILE A 53 24.58 9.14 -5.72
CA ILE A 53 24.21 7.74 -5.50
C ILE A 53 22.68 7.59 -5.53
N PHE A 54 21.97 8.49 -4.84
CA PHE A 54 20.51 8.43 -4.71
C PHE A 54 19.78 8.59 -6.04
N THR A 55 20.35 9.35 -6.98
CA THR A 55 19.80 9.54 -8.34
C THR A 55 19.56 8.21 -9.07
N PHE A 56 20.36 7.18 -8.77
CA PHE A 56 20.17 5.83 -9.33
C PHE A 56 19.40 4.90 -8.38
N ILE A 57 19.72 4.93 -7.08
CA ILE A 57 19.14 3.99 -6.11
C ILE A 57 17.65 4.27 -5.86
N ILE A 58 17.23 5.52 -5.73
CA ILE A 58 15.85 5.87 -5.38
C ILE A 58 14.86 5.44 -6.47
N PRO A 59 15.07 5.74 -7.78
CA PRO A 59 14.21 5.21 -8.83
C PRO A 59 14.20 3.67 -8.89
N LEU A 60 15.36 3.03 -8.68
CA LEU A 60 15.46 1.57 -8.68
C LEU A 60 14.63 0.95 -7.55
N VAL A 61 14.74 1.47 -6.33
CA VAL A 61 13.92 1.04 -5.18
C VAL A 61 12.44 1.30 -5.45
N GLY A 62 12.07 2.46 -5.99
CA GLY A 62 10.70 2.78 -6.36
C GLY A 62 10.11 1.74 -7.32
N LEU A 63 10.78 1.48 -8.44
CA LEU A 63 10.34 0.49 -9.44
C LEU A 63 10.30 -0.92 -8.85
N THR A 64 11.38 -1.38 -8.21
CA THR A 64 11.45 -2.75 -7.67
C THR A 64 10.40 -3.00 -6.59
N SER A 65 10.09 -2.02 -5.75
CA SER A 65 9.03 -2.14 -4.74
C SER A 65 7.64 -2.38 -5.35
N MET A 66 7.34 -1.77 -6.50
CA MET A 66 6.08 -1.97 -7.22
C MET A 66 5.94 -3.40 -7.77
N PHE A 67 7.02 -3.97 -8.30
CA PHE A 67 7.02 -5.35 -8.75
C PHE A 67 7.03 -6.34 -7.59
N ALA A 68 7.88 -6.11 -6.58
CA ALA A 68 8.04 -6.98 -5.43
C ALA A 68 6.73 -7.11 -4.63
N SER A 69 6.03 -5.98 -4.40
CA SER A 69 4.74 -5.97 -3.72
C SER A 69 3.73 -6.85 -4.46
N LYS A 70 3.62 -6.72 -5.79
CA LYS A 70 2.70 -7.52 -6.62
C LYS A 70 3.05 -9.01 -6.63
N ILE A 71 4.33 -9.35 -6.73
CA ILE A 71 4.79 -10.75 -6.71
C ILE A 71 4.44 -11.39 -5.38
N LEU A 72 4.79 -10.75 -4.25
CA LEU A 72 4.51 -11.26 -2.92
C LEU A 72 3.01 -11.37 -2.64
N TYR A 73 2.22 -10.40 -3.08
CA TYR A 73 0.76 -10.45 -2.96
C TYR A 73 0.17 -11.63 -3.72
N THR A 74 0.59 -11.84 -4.97
CA THR A 74 0.14 -12.97 -5.79
C THR A 74 0.52 -14.30 -5.14
N GLN A 75 1.76 -14.44 -4.66
CA GLN A 75 2.21 -15.65 -3.96
C GLN A 75 1.41 -15.94 -2.70
N ASN A 76 0.99 -14.90 -1.97
CA ASN A 76 0.18 -15.06 -0.77
C ASN A 76 -1.26 -15.47 -1.08
N ILE A 77 -1.86 -14.92 -2.14
CA ILE A 77 -3.19 -15.34 -2.60
C ILE A 77 -3.22 -16.84 -2.95
N LEU A 78 -2.16 -17.37 -3.59
CA LEU A 78 -2.08 -18.79 -3.93
C LEU A 78 -2.09 -19.74 -2.72
N LYS A 79 -1.85 -19.22 -1.51
CA LYS A 79 -1.86 -20.00 -0.26
C LYS A 79 -3.24 -20.02 0.43
N VAL A 80 -4.23 -19.31 -0.11
CA VAL A 80 -5.60 -19.29 0.43
C VAL A 80 -6.27 -20.64 0.19
N GLN A 81 -6.89 -21.21 1.22
CA GLN A 81 -7.55 -22.51 1.11
C GLN A 81 -9.02 -22.31 0.78
N GLN A 82 -9.60 -23.22 -0.02
CA GLN A 82 -11.04 -23.17 -0.32
C GLN A 82 -11.89 -23.45 0.92
N THR A 83 -11.34 -24.19 1.89
CA THR A 83 -11.95 -24.52 3.18
C THR A 83 -11.98 -23.37 4.17
N ASP A 84 -11.23 -22.28 3.91
CA ASP A 84 -11.25 -21.10 4.78
C ASP A 84 -12.65 -20.48 4.81
N THR A 85 -13.11 -20.14 6.00
CA THR A 85 -14.33 -19.35 6.19
C THR A 85 -14.18 -17.94 5.60
N ILE A 86 -15.31 -17.26 5.35
CA ILE A 86 -15.30 -15.88 4.82
C ILE A 86 -14.51 -14.93 5.73
N THR A 87 -14.66 -15.09 7.05
CA THR A 87 -13.93 -14.30 8.05
C THR A 87 -12.42 -14.55 7.95
N GLU A 88 -11.98 -15.80 7.85
CA GLU A 88 -10.56 -16.14 7.69
C GLU A 88 -9.99 -15.59 6.38
N LYS A 89 -10.74 -15.70 5.28
CA LYS A 89 -10.36 -15.12 3.99
C LYS A 89 -10.21 -13.61 4.08
N LEU A 90 -11.12 -12.90 4.79
CA LEU A 90 -11.01 -11.46 4.99
C LEU A 90 -9.79 -11.08 5.82
N MET A 91 -9.49 -11.83 6.88
CA MET A 91 -8.28 -11.62 7.67
C MET A 91 -7.00 -11.83 6.84
N LYS A 92 -6.95 -12.87 6.01
CA LYS A 92 -5.83 -13.15 5.09
C LYS A 92 -5.69 -12.04 4.04
N TYR A 93 -6.78 -11.66 3.36
CA TYR A 93 -6.80 -10.55 2.41
C TYR A 93 -6.24 -9.27 3.00
N ARG A 94 -6.74 -8.87 4.18
CA ARG A 94 -6.25 -7.68 4.89
C ARG A 94 -4.75 -7.79 5.20
N SER A 95 -4.30 -8.93 5.72
CA SER A 95 -2.88 -9.15 6.01
C SER A 95 -2.01 -9.01 4.76
N PHE A 96 -2.41 -9.63 3.64
CA PHE A 96 -1.68 -9.57 2.38
C PHE A 96 -1.64 -8.15 1.81
N LYS A 97 -2.76 -7.41 1.91
CA LYS A 97 -2.81 -6.00 1.52
C LYS A 97 -1.92 -5.11 2.38
N ILE A 98 -1.87 -5.33 3.70
CA ILE A 98 -0.97 -4.59 4.59
C ILE A 98 0.49 -4.81 4.19
N ILE A 99 0.91 -6.05 3.91
CA ILE A 99 2.27 -6.34 3.44
C ILE A 99 2.55 -5.64 2.11
N PHE A 100 1.60 -5.70 1.17
CA PHE A 100 1.70 -5.02 -0.12
C PHE A 100 1.90 -3.51 0.05
N TRP A 101 1.07 -2.87 0.88
CA TRP A 101 1.13 -1.44 1.17
C TRP A 101 2.40 -1.04 1.91
N ALA A 102 2.87 -1.83 2.87
CA ALA A 102 4.09 -1.56 3.62
C ALA A 102 5.35 -1.53 2.74
N ILE A 103 5.44 -2.41 1.74
CA ILE A 103 6.56 -2.40 0.77
C ILE A 103 6.58 -1.09 -0.03
N LEU A 104 5.41 -0.66 -0.50
CA LEU A 104 5.29 0.59 -1.26
C LEU A 104 5.53 1.81 -0.38
N GLU A 105 4.97 1.83 0.83
CA GLU A 105 5.19 2.89 1.81
C GLU A 105 6.67 3.01 2.17
N GLY A 106 7.38 1.90 2.39
CA GLY A 106 8.82 1.93 2.63
C GLY A 106 9.60 2.62 1.51
N ALA A 107 9.29 2.32 0.25
CA ALA A 107 9.92 2.98 -0.90
C ALA A 107 9.52 4.45 -1.03
N ALA A 108 8.25 4.78 -0.78
CA ALA A 108 7.74 6.15 -0.80
C ALA A 108 8.42 7.01 0.28
N LEU A 109 8.46 6.54 1.53
CA LEU A 109 9.12 7.22 2.63
C LEU A 109 10.62 7.33 2.41
N PHE A 110 11.27 6.31 1.87
CA PHE A 110 12.69 6.39 1.53
C PHE A 110 12.98 7.46 0.47
N SER A 111 12.11 7.59 -0.52
CA SER A 111 12.18 8.67 -1.52
C SER A 111 12.02 10.05 -0.88
N LEU A 112 11.09 10.21 0.06
CA LEU A 112 10.90 11.46 0.79
C LEU A 112 12.10 11.80 1.69
N VAL A 113 12.70 10.81 2.35
CA VAL A 113 13.93 11.02 3.15
C VAL A 113 15.08 11.44 2.24
N ALA A 114 15.23 10.81 1.06
CA ALA A 114 16.22 11.23 0.08
C ALA A 114 16.00 12.67 -0.39
N PHE A 115 14.74 13.06 -0.66
CA PHE A 115 14.39 14.46 -0.96
C PHE A 115 14.83 15.39 0.18
N PHE A 116 14.49 15.06 1.42
CA PHE A 116 14.82 15.90 2.58
C PHE A 116 16.32 16.11 2.76
N LEU A 117 17.14 15.07 2.51
CA LEU A 117 18.59 15.12 2.67
C LEU A 117 19.33 15.85 1.53
N THR A 118 18.70 16.00 0.37
CA THR A 118 19.38 16.46 -0.87
C THR A 118 18.73 17.66 -1.54
N ALA A 119 17.50 18.02 -1.16
CA ALA A 119 16.62 18.96 -1.85
C ALA A 119 16.42 18.66 -3.35
N ASN A 120 16.69 17.43 -3.77
CA ASN A 120 16.49 17.02 -5.15
C ASN A 120 15.04 16.57 -5.36
N TYR A 121 14.27 17.38 -6.08
CA TYR A 121 12.86 17.14 -6.36
C TYR A 121 12.59 15.91 -7.25
N LEU A 122 13.62 15.33 -7.88
CA LEU A 122 13.51 14.03 -8.55
C LEU A 122 12.93 12.98 -7.61
N TYR A 123 13.32 12.99 -6.33
CA TYR A 123 12.85 11.99 -5.37
C TYR A 123 11.38 12.20 -4.97
N VAL A 124 10.86 13.43 -5.06
CA VAL A 124 9.42 13.70 -4.93
C VAL A 124 8.66 13.13 -6.13
N VAL A 125 9.22 13.19 -7.34
CA VAL A 125 8.62 12.57 -8.52
C VAL A 125 8.54 11.05 -8.34
N VAL A 126 9.60 10.40 -7.84
CA VAL A 126 9.57 8.96 -7.52
C VAL A 126 8.49 8.65 -6.46
N PHE A 127 8.42 9.46 -5.39
CA PHE A 127 7.36 9.35 -4.40
C PHE A 127 5.97 9.40 -5.04
N ILE A 128 5.69 10.37 -5.93
CA ILE A 128 4.39 10.51 -6.59
C ILE A 128 4.04 9.25 -7.40
N PHE A 129 5.00 8.65 -8.10
CA PHE A 129 4.75 7.41 -8.85
C PHE A 129 4.44 6.23 -7.93
N VAL A 130 5.24 6.02 -6.89
CA VAL A 130 5.04 4.93 -5.93
C VAL A 130 3.73 5.11 -5.15
N PHE A 131 3.46 6.34 -4.69
CA PHE A 131 2.23 6.70 -3.98
C PHE A 131 1.00 6.60 -4.89
N GLY A 132 1.11 7.01 -6.16
CA GLY A 132 0.07 6.79 -7.16
C GLY A 132 -0.26 5.32 -7.32
N PHE A 133 0.77 4.46 -7.44
CA PHE A 133 0.60 3.01 -7.50
C PHE A 133 -0.01 2.44 -6.21
N PHE A 134 0.39 2.94 -5.04
CA PHE A 134 -0.23 2.61 -3.76
C PHE A 134 -1.74 2.91 -3.78
N LEU A 135 -2.13 4.10 -4.24
CA LEU A 135 -3.53 4.53 -4.32
C LEU A 135 -4.36 3.68 -5.29
N PHE A 136 -3.80 3.32 -6.45
CA PHE A 136 -4.45 2.42 -7.40
C PHE A 136 -4.73 1.03 -6.82
N ASN A 137 -3.98 0.61 -5.80
CA ASN A 137 -4.10 -0.70 -5.16
C ASN A 137 -4.91 -0.68 -3.85
N ARG A 138 -5.81 0.30 -3.70
CA ARG A 138 -6.76 0.39 -2.58
C ARG A 138 -7.55 -0.92 -2.36
N PRO A 139 -8.00 -1.20 -1.12
CA PRO A 139 -8.84 -2.36 -0.89
C PRO A 139 -10.22 -2.15 -1.54
N SER A 140 -10.81 -3.22 -2.07
CA SER A 140 -12.17 -3.20 -2.63
C SER A 140 -12.86 -4.54 -2.41
N LYS A 141 -14.20 -4.52 -2.32
CA LYS A 141 -15.00 -5.73 -2.12
C LYS A 141 -14.91 -6.64 -3.35
N GLU A 142 -14.85 -6.06 -4.54
CA GLU A 142 -14.63 -6.76 -5.81
C GLU A 142 -13.26 -7.45 -5.80
N GLY A 143 -12.21 -6.74 -5.39
CA GLY A 143 -10.86 -7.30 -5.27
C GLY A 143 -10.83 -8.45 -4.28
N PHE A 144 -11.48 -8.30 -3.12
CA PHE A 144 -11.63 -9.36 -2.14
C PHE A 144 -12.32 -10.61 -2.71
N VAL A 145 -13.45 -10.44 -3.41
CA VAL A 145 -14.20 -11.54 -4.02
C VAL A 145 -13.37 -12.29 -5.05
N ILE A 146 -12.65 -11.55 -5.91
CA ILE A 146 -11.81 -12.12 -6.97
C ILE A 146 -10.62 -12.84 -6.36
N ASP A 147 -9.86 -12.14 -5.51
CA ASP A 147 -8.60 -12.64 -4.94
C ASP A 147 -8.84 -13.85 -4.02
N MET A 148 -9.95 -13.86 -3.27
CA MET A 148 -10.29 -14.94 -2.34
C MET A 148 -11.19 -16.02 -2.95
N GLN A 149 -11.45 -15.94 -4.26
CA GLN A 149 -12.26 -16.89 -5.04
C GLN A 149 -13.64 -17.15 -4.43
N ILE A 150 -14.34 -16.08 -4.03
CA ILE A 150 -15.67 -16.19 -3.44
C ILE A 150 -16.72 -16.43 -4.53
N THR A 151 -17.51 -17.48 -4.40
CA THR A 151 -18.54 -17.89 -5.36
C THR A 151 -19.91 -18.04 -4.70
N GLY A 152 -20.96 -18.20 -5.52
CA GLY A 152 -22.33 -18.46 -5.04
C GLY A 152 -23.07 -17.26 -4.44
N PRO A 153 -24.17 -17.50 -3.70
CA PRO A 153 -25.03 -16.43 -3.17
C PRO A 153 -24.33 -15.43 -2.23
N VAL A 154 -23.28 -15.89 -1.52
CA VAL A 154 -22.49 -15.04 -0.60
C VAL A 154 -21.75 -13.94 -1.35
N LYS A 155 -21.29 -14.20 -2.58
CA LYS A 155 -20.65 -13.19 -3.44
C LYS A 155 -21.59 -12.00 -3.69
N GLU A 156 -22.82 -12.28 -4.09
CA GLU A 156 -23.83 -11.24 -4.36
C GLU A 156 -24.14 -10.43 -3.11
N THR A 157 -24.22 -11.09 -1.96
CA THR A 157 -24.43 -10.42 -0.67
C THR A 157 -23.28 -9.49 -0.32
N ILE A 158 -22.02 -9.83 -0.64
CA ILE A 158 -20.86 -8.97 -0.37
C ILE A 158 -20.82 -7.76 -1.31
N LEU A 159 -21.17 -7.93 -2.59
CA LEU A 159 -21.07 -6.86 -3.60
C LEU A 159 -22.20 -5.83 -3.53
N ARG A 160 -23.34 -6.18 -2.91
CA ARG A 160 -24.53 -5.30 -2.80
C ARG A 160 -24.48 -4.33 -1.62
N VAL A 161 -23.35 -4.23 -0.94
CA VAL A 161 -23.16 -3.42 0.27
C VAL A 161 -22.05 -2.42 0.02
#